data_AF-A0A7C0YPN4-F1
#
_entry.id   AF-A0A7C0YPN4-F1
#
_cell.length_a   1.000
_cell.length_b   1.000
_cell.length_c   1.000
_cell.angle_alpha   90.00
_cell.angle_beta   90.00
_cell.angle_gamma   90.00
#
_symmetry.space_group_name_H-M   'P 1'
#
loop_
_entity.id
_entity.type
_entity.pdbx_description
1 polymer ?
#
loop_
_entity_poly.entity_id
_entity_poly.type
_entity_poly.pdbx_seq_one_letter_code
_entity_poly.pdbx_strand_id
1 'polypeptide(L)'
;MVNVNKKYLDKEFKKSIWYAFVSELKKAKTEKEIKKIIGKIITLSEMTMIEKRLGILALLKKGFNQREIGRILDAVPGTVRFVKRGLDRTSRNLRPHTPWPSKKKRPVSNSKFPAYTGKGRWRFLDNY
;
A
#
# COMPACT_ATOMS: atom_id res chain seq x y z
N MET A 1 -11.77 -6.05 0.14
CA MET A 1 -10.86 -5.01 0.69
C MET A 1 -11.16 -4.91 2.18
N VAL A 2 -10.17 -4.77 3.07
CA VAL A 2 -10.44 -4.71 4.52
C VAL A 2 -11.03 -3.33 4.85
N ASN A 3 -12.17 -3.31 5.53
CA ASN A 3 -12.79 -2.08 6.02
C ASN A 3 -12.11 -1.64 7.31
N VAL A 4 -11.14 -0.74 7.18
CA VAL A 4 -10.44 -0.15 8.33
C VAL A 4 -10.66 1.36 8.33
N ASN A 5 -10.97 1.91 9.50
CA ASN A 5 -11.01 3.36 9.70
C ASN A 5 -9.59 3.92 9.54
N LYS A 6 -9.42 4.90 8.64
CA LYS A 6 -8.12 5.49 8.30
C LYS A 6 -7.65 6.55 9.31
N LYS A 7 -8.32 6.69 10.47
CA LYS A 7 -7.89 7.59 11.54
C LYS A 7 -6.43 7.33 11.91
N TYR A 8 -5.70 8.40 12.15
CA TYR A 8 -4.29 8.32 12.49
C TYR A 8 -4.15 7.88 13.93
N LEU A 9 -3.56 6.72 14.12
CA LEU A 9 -2.88 6.43 15.39
C LEU A 9 -1.56 7.20 15.40
N ASP A 10 -1.23 7.75 16.56
CA ASP A 10 0.05 8.40 16.78
C ASP A 10 1.22 7.45 16.49
N LYS A 11 2.36 7.99 16.03
CA LYS A 11 3.52 7.19 15.60
C LYS A 11 4.12 6.41 16.76
N GLU A 12 4.15 6.99 17.96
CA GLU A 12 4.71 6.33 19.14
C GLU A 12 3.79 5.22 19.64
N PHE A 13 2.49 5.50 19.66
CA PHE A 13 1.48 4.51 19.99
C PHE A 13 1.46 3.32 19.00
N LYS A 14 1.67 3.57 17.71
CA LYS A 14 1.84 2.47 16.73
C LYS A 14 3.05 1.60 17.05
N LYS A 15 4.19 2.20 17.43
CA LYS A 15 5.41 1.45 17.76
C LYS A 15 5.20 0.59 19.00
N SER A 16 4.55 1.11 20.04
CA SER A 16 4.30 0.35 21.27
C SER A 16 3.36 -0.85 21.02
N ILE A 17 2.30 -0.67 20.23
CA ILE A 17 1.41 -1.78 19.82
C ILE A 17 2.20 -2.86 19.07
N TRP A 18 3.02 -2.46 18.09
CA TRP A 18 3.83 -3.42 17.33
C TRP A 18 4.82 -4.16 18.20
N TYR A 19 5.47 -3.46 19.14
CA TYR A 19 6.39 -4.09 20.08
C TYR A 19 5.68 -5.11 20.98
N ALA A 20 4.51 -4.75 21.54
CA ALA A 20 3.71 -5.65 22.35
C ALA A 20 3.31 -6.92 21.57
N PHE A 21 2.80 -6.75 20.35
CA PHE A 21 2.43 -7.87 19.48
C PHE A 21 3.60 -8.81 19.17
N VAL A 22 4.77 -8.25 18.80
CA VAL A 22 5.97 -9.06 18.54
C VAL A 22 6.46 -9.75 19.81
N SER A 23 6.35 -9.10 20.98
CA SER A 23 6.73 -9.70 22.25
C SER A 23 5.84 -10.89 22.63
N GLU A 24 4.55 -10.84 22.33
CA GLU A 24 3.63 -11.97 22.52
C GLU A 24 3.97 -13.13 21.58
N LEU A 25 4.27 -12.84 20.32
CA LEU A 25 4.68 -13.87 19.37
C LEU A 25 6.00 -14.54 19.77
N LYS A 26 6.96 -13.79 20.33
CA LYS A 26 8.23 -14.34 20.83
C LYS A 26 8.07 -15.24 22.05
N LYS A 27 7.03 -15.03 22.85
CA LYS A 27 6.74 -15.87 24.04
C LYS A 27 6.15 -17.22 23.67
N ALA A 28 5.53 -17.35 22.50
CA ALA A 28 4.98 -18.61 22.03
C ALA A 28 6.12 -19.60 21.72
N LYS A 29 6.05 -20.79 22.33
CA LYS A 29 7.07 -21.85 22.17
C LYS A 29 6.70 -22.84 21.08
N THR A 30 5.42 -22.91 20.71
CA THR A 30 4.91 -23.89 19.75
C THR A 30 4.14 -23.23 18.61
N GLU A 31 4.15 -23.85 17.43
CA GLU A 31 3.36 -23.38 16.29
C GLU A 31 1.86 -23.29 16.61
N LYS A 32 1.35 -24.18 17.47
CA LYS A 32 -0.05 -24.17 17.91
C LYS A 32 -0.39 -22.92 18.71
N GLU A 33 0.50 -22.47 19.59
CA GLU A 33 0.33 -21.23 20.35
C GLU A 33 0.35 -20.01 19.43
N ILE A 34 1.27 -19.97 18.46
CA ILE A 34 1.33 -18.89 17.47
C ILE A 34 0.01 -18.82 16.68
N LYS A 35 -0.49 -19.96 16.17
CA LYS A 35 -1.78 -20.02 15.47
C LYS A 35 -2.93 -19.54 16.35
N LYS A 36 -2.92 -19.87 17.64
CA LYS A 36 -3.95 -19.42 18.60
C LYS A 36 -3.90 -17.92 18.84
N ILE A 37 -2.70 -17.32 18.95
CA ILE A 37 -2.52 -15.87 19.11
C ILE A 37 -3.01 -15.15 17.85
N ILE A 38 -2.56 -15.60 16.67
CA ILE A 38 -2.95 -15.01 15.39
C ILE A 38 -4.47 -15.10 15.18
N GLY A 39 -5.08 -16.26 15.46
CA GLY A 39 -6.51 -16.47 15.31
C GLY A 39 -7.39 -15.64 16.25
N LYS A 40 -6.85 -15.12 17.35
CA LYS A 40 -7.56 -14.18 18.23
C LYS A 40 -7.62 -12.75 17.68
N ILE A 41 -6.64 -12.38 16.85
CA ILE A 41 -6.42 -11.00 16.42
C ILE A 41 -6.92 -10.78 14.99
N ILE A 42 -6.80 -11.81 14.15
CA ILE A 42 -7.05 -11.72 12.72
C ILE A 42 -8.37 -12.42 12.38
N THR A 43 -9.20 -11.74 11.59
CA THR A 43 -10.44 -12.35 11.08
C THR A 43 -10.14 -13.39 10.00
N LEU A 44 -11.08 -14.31 9.76
CA LEU A 44 -10.91 -15.35 8.73
C LEU A 44 -10.58 -14.75 7.35
N SER A 45 -11.23 -13.65 6.99
CA SER A 45 -11.00 -12.94 5.72
C SER A 45 -9.59 -12.33 5.60
N GLU A 46 -9.06 -11.80 6.69
CA GLU A 46 -7.70 -11.24 6.74
C GLU A 46 -6.65 -12.34 6.72
N MET A 47 -6.94 -13.47 7.37
CA MET A 47 -6.09 -14.66 7.34
C MET A 47 -5.93 -15.20 5.91
N THR A 48 -7.03 -15.42 5.20
CA THR A 48 -6.99 -15.86 3.79
C THR A 48 -6.23 -14.86 2.91
N MET A 49 -6.38 -13.55 3.19
CA MET A 49 -5.64 -12.52 2.46
C MET A 49 -4.13 -12.59 2.74
N ILE A 50 -3.72 -12.85 3.99
CA ILE A 50 -2.30 -13.02 4.35
C ILE A 50 -1.75 -14.28 3.70
N GLU A 51 -2.46 -15.41 3.76
CA GLU A 51 -2.08 -16.67 3.12
C GLU A 51 -1.87 -16.49 1.62
N LYS A 52 -2.82 -15.86 0.91
CA LYS A 52 -2.66 -15.56 -0.53
C LYS A 52 -1.43 -14.69 -0.80
N ARG A 53 -1.14 -13.70 0.05
CA ARG A 53 0.05 -12.84 -0.09
C ARG A 53 1.36 -13.60 0.16
N LEU A 54 1.40 -14.48 1.17
CA LEU A 54 2.55 -15.35 1.43
C LEU A 54 2.76 -16.35 0.29
N GLY A 55 1.68 -16.92 -0.23
CA GLY A 55 1.72 -17.78 -1.42
C GLY A 55 2.30 -17.05 -2.64
N ILE A 56 1.88 -15.80 -2.87
CA ILE A 56 2.44 -14.97 -3.95
C ILE A 56 3.94 -14.80 -3.76
N LEU A 57 4.41 -14.49 -2.54
CA LEU A 57 5.85 -14.36 -2.26
C LEU A 57 6.61 -15.65 -2.54
N ALA A 58 6.07 -16.81 -2.14
CA ALA A 58 6.69 -18.10 -2.36
C ALA A 58 6.80 -18.44 -3.86
N LEU A 59 5.74 -18.19 -4.63
CA LEU A 59 5.73 -18.44 -6.08
C LEU A 59 6.62 -17.46 -6.85
N LEU A 60 6.68 -16.19 -6.43
CA LEU A 60 7.61 -15.22 -7.00
C LEU A 60 9.07 -15.66 -6.82
N LYS A 61 9.43 -16.17 -5.63
CA LYS A 61 10.78 -16.71 -5.38
C LYS A 61 11.10 -17.93 -6.25
N LYS A 62 10.08 -18.71 -6.62
CA LYS A 62 10.21 -19.85 -7.54
C LYS A 62 10.23 -19.44 -9.03
N GLY A 63 10.15 -18.14 -9.35
CA GLY A 63 10.26 -17.64 -10.72
C GLY A 63 8.97 -17.65 -11.54
N PHE A 64 7.81 -17.93 -10.94
CA PHE A 64 6.53 -17.94 -11.67
C PHE A 64 6.14 -16.55 -12.18
N ASN A 65 5.47 -16.52 -13.34
CA ASN A 65 5.00 -15.28 -13.93
C ASN A 65 3.76 -14.76 -13.20
N GLN A 66 3.56 -13.44 -13.22
CA GLN A 66 2.48 -12.75 -12.51
C GLN A 66 1.08 -13.26 -12.90
N ARG A 67 0.90 -13.68 -14.16
CA ARG A 67 -0.35 -14.26 -14.68
C ARG A 67 -0.60 -15.65 -14.12
N GLU A 68 0.43 -16.48 -14.03
CA GLU A 68 0.35 -17.84 -13.49
C GLU A 68 0.04 -17.80 -12.00
N ILE A 69 0.72 -16.92 -11.26
CA ILE A 69 0.46 -16.72 -9.82
C ILE A 69 -0.99 -16.32 -9.57
N GLY A 70 -1.53 -15.42 -10.39
CA GLY A 70 -2.93 -14.99 -10.30
C GLY A 70 -3.91 -16.15 -10.52
N ARG A 71 -3.59 -17.06 -11.44
CA ARG A 71 -4.41 -18.27 -11.71
C ARG A 71 -4.31 -19.30 -10.58
N ILE A 72 -3.10 -19.56 -10.06
CA ILE A 72 -2.86 -20.58 -9.02
C ILE A 72 -3.51 -20.19 -7.69
N LEU A 73 -3.38 -18.92 -7.29
CA LEU A 73 -3.84 -18.46 -5.97
C LEU A 73 -5.20 -17.76 -6.01
N ASP A 74 -5.84 -17.74 -7.17
CA ASP A 74 -7.05 -16.98 -7.44
C ASP A 74 -6.94 -15.55 -6.87
N ALA A 75 -5.89 -14.86 -7.33
CA ALA A 75 -5.50 -13.56 -6.84
C ALA A 75 -5.61 -12.52 -7.96
N VAL A 76 -6.32 -11.42 -7.66
CA VAL A 76 -6.45 -10.30 -8.58
C VAL A 76 -5.04 -9.79 -8.97
N PRO A 77 -4.78 -9.48 -10.26
CA PRO A 77 -3.44 -9.06 -10.73
C PRO A 77 -2.86 -7.87 -9.96
N GLY A 78 -3.72 -6.97 -9.48
CA GLY A 78 -3.35 -5.84 -8.63
C GLY A 78 -2.70 -6.26 -7.31
N THR A 79 -3.17 -7.35 -6.69
CA THR A 79 -2.60 -7.91 -5.46
C THR A 79 -1.21 -8.49 -5.72
N VAL A 80 -1.04 -9.25 -6.81
CA VAL A 80 0.26 -9.80 -7.19
C VAL A 80 1.26 -8.67 -7.48
N ARG A 81 0.80 -7.61 -8.18
CA ARG A 81 1.62 -6.42 -8.47
C ARG A 81 2.03 -5.71 -7.19
N PHE A 82 1.11 -5.59 -6.23
CA PHE A 82 1.36 -4.94 -4.95
C PHE A 82 2.41 -5.69 -4.13
N VAL A 83 2.30 -7.02 -4.07
CA VAL A 83 3.26 -7.88 -3.36
C VAL A 83 4.62 -7.85 -4.03
N LYS A 84 4.69 -8.02 -5.36
CA LYS A 84 5.93 -7.92 -6.14
C LYS A 84 6.64 -6.58 -5.92
N ARG A 85 5.91 -5.46 -6.05
CA ARG A 85 6.45 -4.12 -5.75
C ARG A 85 6.86 -3.92 -4.29
N GLY A 86 6.29 -4.70 -3.37
CA GLY A 86 6.64 -4.68 -1.96
C GLY A 86 7.99 -5.33 -1.68
N LEU A 87 8.33 -6.41 -2.41
CA LEU A 87 9.66 -7.03 -2.39
C LEU A 87 10.73 -6.08 -2.92
N ASP A 88 10.45 -5.42 -4.06
CA ASP A 88 11.42 -4.54 -4.73
C ASP A 88 11.72 -3.24 -3.97
N ARG A 89 10.96 -2.90 -2.92
CA ARG A 89 11.07 -1.64 -2.18
C ARG A 89 11.61 -1.84 -0.77
N THR A 90 12.89 -1.56 -0.58
CA THR A 90 13.50 -1.29 0.72
C THR A 90 12.89 -0.01 1.32
N SER A 91 11.96 -0.18 2.27
CA SER A 91 11.26 0.87 3.03
C SER A 91 10.35 1.82 2.23
N ARG A 92 9.06 1.86 2.57
CA ARG A 92 8.16 2.91 2.07
C ARG A 92 8.43 4.19 2.84
N ASN A 93 8.81 5.26 2.15
CA ASN A 93 8.50 6.60 2.62
C ASN A 93 6.98 6.72 2.67
N LEU A 94 6.39 6.53 3.85
CA LEU A 94 4.97 6.78 4.09
C LEU A 94 4.72 8.24 3.74
N ARG A 95 4.01 8.50 2.65
CA ARG A 95 3.52 9.86 2.39
C ARG A 95 2.63 10.21 3.58
N PRO A 96 2.93 11.27 4.35
CA PRO A 96 2.02 11.71 5.39
C PRO A 96 0.70 12.00 4.69
N HIS A 97 -0.36 11.32 5.11
CA HIS A 97 -1.68 11.69 4.68
C HIS A 97 -1.89 13.08 5.33
N THR A 98 -2.03 14.10 4.49
CA THR A 98 -2.39 15.45 4.91
C THR A 98 -3.91 15.55 4.72
N PRO A 99 -4.66 16.10 5.70
CA PRO A 99 -6.12 16.24 5.60
C PRO A 99 -6.54 17.11 4.41
N TRP A 100 -5.62 17.93 3.91
CA TRP A 100 -5.77 18.72 2.71
C TRP A 100 -4.72 18.29 1.67
N PRO A 101 -5.11 18.00 0.42
CA PRO A 101 -4.14 17.93 -0.65
C PRO A 101 -3.53 19.33 -0.76
N SER A 102 -2.24 19.48 -0.47
CA SER A 102 -1.55 20.71 -0.83
C SER A 102 -1.80 20.89 -2.32
N LYS A 103 -2.42 22.02 -2.71
CA LYS A 103 -2.61 22.35 -4.13
C LYS A 103 -1.21 22.30 -4.73
N LYS A 104 -0.86 21.20 -5.42
CA LYS A 104 0.37 21.12 -6.19
C LYS A 104 0.30 22.32 -7.11
N LYS A 105 1.11 23.36 -6.84
CA LYS A 105 1.33 24.43 -7.80
C LYS A 105 1.77 23.70 -9.06
N ARG A 106 0.88 23.62 -10.05
CA ARG A 106 1.28 23.11 -11.36
C ARG A 106 2.48 23.97 -11.73
N PRO A 107 3.63 23.39 -12.12
CA PRO A 107 4.71 24.21 -12.66
C PRO A 107 4.05 25.09 -13.72
N VAL A 108 4.21 26.40 -13.61
CA VAL A 108 3.78 27.33 -14.65
C VAL A 108 4.54 26.86 -15.87
N SER A 109 3.87 26.13 -16.75
CA SER A 109 4.52 25.65 -17.94
C SER A 109 4.92 26.91 -18.70
N ASN A 110 6.21 27.05 -19.00
CA ASN A 110 6.68 27.87 -20.12
C ASN A 110 6.19 27.21 -21.44
N SER A 111 4.90 26.92 -21.51
CA SER A 111 4.23 26.39 -22.67
C SER A 111 4.26 27.49 -23.71
N LYS A 112 4.96 27.26 -24.82
CA LYS A 112 4.97 28.15 -25.98
C LYS A 112 3.56 28.39 -26.56
N PHE A 113 2.58 27.57 -26.17
CA PHE A 113 1.21 27.66 -26.66
C PHE A 113 0.23 27.94 -25.52
N PRO A 114 -0.72 28.88 -25.69
CA PRO A 114 -1.74 29.16 -24.68
C PRO A 114 -2.65 27.93 -24.50
N ALA A 115 -3.16 27.76 -23.28
CA ALA A 115 -4.10 26.68 -22.99
C ALA A 115 -5.35 26.82 -23.89
N TYR A 116 -5.67 25.75 -24.63
CA TYR A 116 -6.79 25.69 -25.56
C TYR A 116 -8.16 25.98 -24.90
N THR A 117 -8.27 25.83 -23.57
CA THR A 117 -9.45 26.19 -22.79
C THR A 117 -9.09 26.92 -21.49
N GLY A 118 -9.69 28.09 -21.25
CA GLY A 118 -9.57 28.90 -20.03
C GLY A 118 -9.04 30.34 -20.21
N LYS A 119 -8.94 31.09 -19.09
CA LYS A 119 -8.57 32.53 -18.98
C LYS A 119 -7.21 32.95 -19.58
N GLY A 120 -6.45 32.04 -20.17
CA GLY A 120 -5.17 32.32 -20.84
C GLY A 120 -5.31 32.65 -22.34
N ARG A 121 -6.53 32.61 -22.89
CA ARG A 121 -6.79 32.66 -24.33
C ARG A 121 -6.58 34.03 -24.99
N TRP A 122 -6.50 35.12 -24.24
CA TRP A 122 -6.41 36.48 -24.79
C TRP A 122 -5.12 37.24 -24.45
N ARG A 123 -4.19 36.60 -23.71
CA ARG A 123 -2.96 37.24 -23.24
C ARG A 123 -1.98 37.66 -24.35
N PHE A 124 -2.22 37.25 -25.60
CA PHE A 124 -1.40 37.65 -26.75
C PHE A 124 -1.93 38.91 -27.46
N LEU A 125 -3.14 39.39 -27.13
CA LEU A 125 -3.68 40.63 -27.69
C LEU A 125 -3.23 41.89 -26.93
N ASP A 126 -2.73 41.76 -25.70
CA ASP A 126 -2.29 42.89 -24.88
C ASP A 126 -0.90 43.46 -25.29
N ASN A 127 -0.31 42.97 -26.40
CA ASN A 127 1.03 43.34 -26.88
C ASN A 127 1.03 44.12 -28.22
N TYR A 128 -0.09 44.74 -28.61
CA TYR A 128 -0.16 45.68 -29.73
C TYR A 128 -0.69 47.04 -29.27
#